data_AF-A0A9J6PV16-F1
#
_entry.id   AF-A0A9J6PV16-F1
#
_cell.length_a   1.000
_cell.length_b   1.000
_cell.length_c   1.000
_cell.angle_alpha   90.00
_cell.angle_beta   90.00
_cell.angle_gamma   90.00
#
_symmetry.space_group_name_H-M   'P 1'
#
loop_
_entity.id
_entity.type
_entity.pdbx_description
1 polymer ?
#
loop_
_entity_poly.entity_id
_entity_poly.type
_entity_poly.pdbx_seq_one_letter_code
_entity_poly.pdbx_strand_id
1 'polypeptide(L)'
;MMHGKKTFNLSYDELTFAIEDHILDCLAQINEQQPDPKLWLESANTAVGIWYSLTCIGAGIPEETKETDHLRLMGIIQNGLKRIRPDLNI
;
A
#
# COMPACT_ATOMS: atom_id res chain seq x y z
N MET A 1 3.85 33.32 -12.28
CA MET A 1 3.85 32.53 -11.03
C MET A 1 3.67 31.07 -11.39
N MET A 2 4.74 30.28 -11.43
CA MET A 2 4.62 28.82 -11.54
C MET A 2 4.37 28.30 -10.12
N HIS A 3 3.12 27.98 -9.81
CA HIS A 3 2.81 27.14 -8.66
C HIS A 3 3.52 25.80 -8.94
N GLY A 4 4.58 25.50 -8.18
CA GLY A 4 5.44 24.35 -8.44
C GLY A 4 4.60 23.08 -8.48
N LYS A 5 4.44 22.51 -9.68
CA LYS A 5 3.85 21.18 -9.82
C LYS A 5 4.83 20.22 -9.15
N LYS A 6 4.49 19.76 -7.94
CA LYS A 6 5.22 18.66 -7.31
C LYS A 6 4.95 17.42 -8.16
N THR A 7 5.88 17.11 -9.05
CA THR A 7 5.88 15.85 -9.80
C THR A 7 6.60 14.81 -8.94
N PHE A 8 5.86 13.80 -8.49
CA PHE A 8 6.48 12.59 -7.97
C PHE A 8 7.21 11.93 -9.13
N ASN A 9 8.54 11.94 -9.13
CA ASN A 9 9.34 11.31 -10.15
C ASN A 9 9.66 9.87 -9.72
N LEU A 10 8.61 9.06 -9.58
CA LEU A 10 8.71 7.63 -9.31
C LEU A 10 8.17 6.89 -10.52
N SER A 11 8.93 5.94 -11.03
CA SER A 11 8.42 4.94 -11.97
C SER A 11 7.33 4.09 -11.30
N TYR A 12 6.55 3.38 -12.11
CA TYR A 12 5.54 2.45 -11.61
C TYR A 12 6.15 1.42 -10.65
N ASP A 13 7.30 0.85 -11.01
CA ASP A 13 7.97 -0.17 -10.21
C ASP A 13 8.50 0.39 -8.88
N GLU A 14 9.11 1.59 -8.89
CA GLU A 14 9.58 2.24 -7.67
C GLU A 14 8.43 2.59 -6.73
N LEU A 15 7.30 3.06 -7.26
CA LEU A 15 6.10 3.34 -6.48
C LEU A 15 5.52 2.07 -5.88
N THR A 16 5.42 0.99 -6.67
CA THR A 16 4.91 -0.31 -6.20
C THR A 16 5.82 -0.90 -5.13
N PHE A 17 7.13 -0.84 -5.31
CA PHE A 17 8.10 -1.30 -4.33
C PHE A 17 7.99 -0.51 -3.01
N ALA A 18 7.95 0.82 -3.07
CA ALA A 18 7.85 1.66 -1.88
C ALA A 18 6.56 1.39 -1.07
N ILE A 19 5.46 1.09 -1.76
CA ILE A 19 4.18 0.79 -1.13
C ILE A 19 4.19 -0.60 -0.51
N GLU A 20 4.81 -1.58 -1.17
CA GLU A 20 5.02 -2.91 -0.61
C GLU A 20 5.87 -2.87 0.66
N ASP A 21 6.98 -2.12 0.63
CA ASP A 21 7.87 -1.93 1.80
C ASP A 21 7.10 -1.31 2.97
N HIS A 22 6.33 -0.24 2.73
CA HIS A 22 5.48 0.40 3.75
C HIS A 22 4.42 -0.55 4.32
N ILE A 23 3.81 -1.40 3.49
CA ILE A 23 2.85 -2.41 3.96
C ILE A 23 3.55 -3.40 4.91
N LEU A 24 4.75 -3.86 4.57
CA LEU A 24 5.51 -4.80 5.39
C LEU A 24 5.92 -4.17 6.73
N ASP A 25 6.32 -2.90 6.73
CA ASP A 25 6.59 -2.15 7.95
C ASP A 25 5.35 -2.05 8.85
N CYS A 26 4.19 -1.74 8.27
CA CYS A 26 2.93 -1.71 9.03
C CYS A 26 2.60 -3.08 9.64
N LEU A 27 2.79 -4.16 8.89
CA LEU A 27 2.58 -5.53 9.40
C LEU A 27 3.59 -5.87 10.51
N ALA A 28 4.84 -5.41 10.42
CA ALA A 28 5.82 -5.57 11.49
C ALA A 28 5.37 -4.84 12.77
N GLN A 29 4.89 -3.59 12.65
CA GLN A 29 4.36 -2.84 13.80
C GLN A 29 3.16 -3.54 14.45
N ILE A 30 2.26 -4.15 13.66
CA ILE A 30 1.13 -4.95 14.18
C ILE A 30 1.64 -6.19 14.94
N ASN A 31 2.63 -6.88 14.38
CA ASN A 31 3.21 -8.09 14.96
C ASN A 31 3.97 -7.80 16.27
N GLU A 32 4.65 -6.66 16.35
CA GLU A 32 5.36 -6.18 17.54
C GLU A 32 4.43 -5.71 18.68
N GLN A 33 3.12 -5.85 18.52
CA GLN A 33 2.10 -5.48 19.53
C GLN A 33 2.16 -4.00 19.94
N GLN A 34 2.45 -3.13 18.97
CA GLN A 34 2.29 -1.69 19.14
C GLN A 34 0.87 -1.34 19.64
N PRO A 35 0.70 -0.24 20.41
CA PRO A 35 -0.50 0.01 21.21
C PRO A 35 -1.80 0.11 20.40
N ASP A 36 -1.71 0.39 19.09
CA ASP A 36 -2.87 0.40 18.20
C ASP A 36 -2.59 -0.34 16.87
N PRO A 37 -2.83 -1.66 16.80
CA PRO A 37 -2.65 -2.42 15.57
C PRO A 37 -3.68 -2.06 14.47
N LYS A 38 -4.81 -1.43 14.82
CA LYS A 38 -5.82 -1.02 13.83
C LYS A 38 -5.33 0.19 13.05
N LEU A 39 -4.68 1.14 13.72
CA LEU A 39 -4.06 2.29 13.07
C LEU A 39 -3.05 1.87 11.99
N TRP A 40 -2.20 0.87 12.28
CA TRP A 40 -1.22 0.37 11.32
C TRP A 40 -1.87 -0.36 10.14
N LEU A 41 -2.96 -1.09 10.38
CA LEU A 41 -3.72 -1.69 9.30
C LEU A 41 -4.41 -0.65 8.42
N GLU A 42 -5.01 0.37 9.02
CA GLU A 42 -5.60 1.51 8.30
C GLU A 42 -4.53 2.24 7.47
N SER A 43 -3.31 2.37 8.00
CA SER A 43 -2.17 2.93 7.27
C SER A 43 -1.80 2.09 6.05
N ALA A 44 -1.68 0.77 6.19
CA ALA A 44 -1.39 -0.13 5.08
C ALA A 44 -2.47 -0.07 3.98
N ASN A 45 -3.76 -0.12 4.36
CA ASN A 45 -4.86 0.00 3.42
C ASN A 45 -4.88 1.37 2.71
N THR A 46 -4.58 2.44 3.45
CA THR A 46 -4.50 3.80 2.91
C THR A 46 -3.35 3.91 1.89
N ALA A 47 -2.20 3.30 2.16
CA ALA A 47 -1.07 3.28 1.25
C ALA A 47 -1.45 2.63 -0.10
N VAL A 48 -2.16 1.49 -0.08
CA VAL A 48 -2.66 0.85 -1.31
C VAL A 48 -3.65 1.77 -2.05
N GLY A 49 -4.55 2.45 -1.35
CA GLY A 49 -5.48 3.40 -1.97
C GLY A 49 -4.77 4.58 -2.65
N ILE A 50 -3.72 5.11 -2.02
CA ILE A 50 -2.87 6.16 -2.60
C ILE A 50 -2.13 5.63 -3.83
N TRP A 51 -1.52 4.45 -3.73
CA TRP A 51 -0.87 3.77 -4.86
C TRP A 51 -1.83 3.65 -6.05
N TYR A 52 -3.03 3.10 -5.83
CA TYR A 52 -4.01 2.89 -6.90
C TYR A 52 -4.40 4.22 -7.55
N SER A 53 -4.69 5.24 -6.74
CA SER A 53 -5.03 6.57 -7.24
C SER A 53 -3.92 7.18 -8.10
N LEU A 54 -2.66 7.04 -7.68
CA LEU A 54 -1.51 7.54 -8.42
C LEU A 54 -1.30 6.78 -9.74
N THR A 55 -1.43 5.45 -9.73
CA THR A 55 -1.29 4.63 -10.95
C THR A 55 -2.40 4.90 -11.97
N CYS A 56 -3.61 5.24 -11.53
CA CYS A 56 -4.70 5.66 -12.42
C CYS A 56 -4.48 7.02 -13.08
N ILE A 57 -3.73 7.92 -12.44
CA ILE A 57 -3.35 9.22 -13.01
C ILE A 57 -2.13 9.08 -13.93
N GLY A 58 -1.25 8.10 -13.67
CA GLY A 58 -0.09 7.79 -14.49
C GLY A 58 -0.47 7.33 -15.89
N ALA A 59 0.03 8.01 -16.92
CA ALA A 59 -0.17 7.60 -18.30
C ALA A 59 0.67 6.35 -18.63
N GLY A 60 0.08 5.40 -19.35
CA GLY A 60 0.83 4.29 -19.98
C GLY A 60 0.86 2.96 -19.23
N ILE A 61 0.20 2.83 -18.07
CA ILE A 61 0.03 1.55 -17.39
C ILE A 61 -1.30 0.90 -17.78
N PRO A 62 -1.31 -0.33 -18.31
CA PRO A 62 -2.55 -1.05 -18.62
C PRO A 62 -3.46 -1.22 -17.38
N GLU A 63 -4.78 -1.17 -17.59
CA GLU A 63 -5.75 -1.35 -16.50
C GLU A 63 -5.57 -2.68 -15.77
N GLU A 64 -5.44 -3.77 -16.54
CA GLU A 64 -5.24 -5.12 -16.01
C GLU A 64 -4.00 -5.24 -15.12
N THR A 65 -2.92 -4.52 -15.46
CA THR A 65 -1.70 -4.48 -14.64
C THR A 65 -2.00 -3.82 -13.29
N LYS A 66 -2.69 -2.66 -13.29
CA LYS A 66 -3.05 -1.94 -12.06
C LYS A 66 -3.98 -2.78 -11.17
N GLU A 67 -4.99 -3.43 -11.75
CA GLU A 67 -5.91 -4.28 -11.00
C GLU A 67 -5.22 -5.50 -10.40
N THR A 68 -4.35 -6.14 -11.18
CA THR A 68 -3.58 -7.31 -10.72
C THR A 68 -2.67 -6.94 -9.55
N ASP A 69 -1.92 -5.85 -9.66
CA ASP A 69 -1.04 -5.40 -8.57
C ASP A 69 -1.83 -4.84 -7.38
N HIS A 70 -2.99 -4.22 -7.60
CA HIS A 70 -3.89 -3.83 -6.51
C HIS A 70 -4.31 -5.03 -5.67
N LEU A 71 -4.77 -6.10 -6.34
CA LEU A 71 -5.16 -7.35 -5.68
C LEU A 71 -3.97 -8.02 -4.99
N ARG A 72 -2.78 -7.95 -5.59
CA ARG A 72 -1.54 -8.46 -5.00
C ARG A 72 -1.19 -7.73 -3.70
N LEU A 73 -1.20 -6.40 -3.70
CA LEU A 73 -0.90 -5.57 -2.53
C LEU A 73 -1.93 -5.78 -1.41
N MET A 74 -3.22 -5.81 -1.75
CA MET A 74 -4.28 -6.18 -0.80
C MET A 74 -4.09 -7.60 -0.25
N GLY A 75 -3.64 -8.52 -1.09
CA GLY A 75 -3.30 -9.88 -0.71
C GLY A 75 -2.15 -9.96 0.30
N ILE A 76 -1.13 -9.11 0.19
CA ILE A 76 -0.03 -9.03 1.17
C ILE A 76 -0.60 -8.65 2.54
N ILE A 77 -1.46 -7.63 2.60
CA ILE A 77 -2.10 -7.18 3.85
C ILE A 77 -2.92 -8.32 4.47
N GLN A 78 -3.84 -8.90 3.69
CA GLN A 78 -4.76 -9.93 4.19
C GLN A 78 -4.04 -11.21 4.64
N ASN A 79 -3.07 -11.68 3.86
CA ASN A 79 -2.32 -12.88 4.19
C ASN A 79 -1.33 -12.63 5.33
N GLY A 80 -0.73 -11.43 5.39
CA GLY A 80 0.13 -11.00 6.49
C GLY A 80 -0.65 -10.97 7.80
N LEU A 81 -1.79 -10.30 7.83
CA LEU A 81 -2.63 -10.17 9.02
C LEU A 81 -3.10 -11.54 9.55
N LYS A 82 -3.57 -12.43 8.66
CA LYS A 82 -3.96 -13.80 9.04
C LYS A 82 -2.84 -14.60 9.72
N ARG A 83 -1.57 -14.33 9.37
CA ARG A 83 -0.41 -15.01 9.95
C ARG A 83 -0.01 -14.43 11.30
N ILE A 84 -0.01 -13.11 11.45
CA ILE A 84 0.53 -12.43 12.63
C ILE A 84 -0.53 -12.21 13.73
N ARG A 85 -1.79 -11.96 13.35
CA ARG A 85 -2.89 -11.61 14.25
C ARG A 85 -4.21 -12.20 13.75
N PRO A 86 -4.38 -13.53 13.79
CA PRO A 86 -5.64 -14.18 13.40
C PRO A 86 -6.82 -13.80 14.30
N ASP A 87 -6.55 -13.23 15.47
CA ASP A 87 -7.53 -12.71 16.42
C ASP A 87 -8.12 -11.34 16.03
N LEU A 88 -7.42 -10.58 15.17
CA LEU A 88 -7.96 -9.36 14.59
C LEU A 88 -9.01 -9.73 13.54
N ASN A 89 -10.25 -9.87 14.00
CA ASN A 89 -11.42 -10.12 13.16
C ASN A 89 -11.79 -8.82 12.41
N ILE A 90 -11.31 -8.70 11.18
CA ILE A 90 -11.47 -7.51 10.32
C ILE A 90 -12.02 -7.95 8.97
#